data_AF-A0A963G1G9-F1
#
_entry.id   AF-A0A963G1G9-F1
#
_cell.length_a   1.000
_cell.length_b   1.000
_cell.length_c   1.000
_cell.angle_alpha   90.00
_cell.angle_beta   90.00
_cell.angle_gamma   90.00
#
_symmetry.space_group_name_H-M   'P 1'
#
loop_
_entity.id
_entity.type
_entity.pdbx_description
1 polymer ?
#
loop_
_entity_poly.entity_id
_entity_poly.type
_entity_poly.pdbx_seq_one_letter_code
_entity_poly.pdbx_strand_id
1 'polypeptide(L)' 'MSAQTRTMLARSRTIERQVAGMPTTDGAGVRLTRVLTQPLQRRLDPYLMLDAFRTDRREDYIAGFPPHPHRGF' A
#
# COMPACT_ATOMS: atom_id res chain seq x y z
N MET A 1 -34.54 -14.01 -6.03
CA MET A 1 -33.23 -14.39 -6.57
C MET A 1 -32.79 -13.28 -7.51
N SER A 2 -31.92 -12.37 -7.05
CA SER A 2 -31.52 -11.19 -7.84
C SER A 2 -30.29 -11.55 -8.66
N ALA A 3 -30.42 -11.48 -9.99
CA ALA A 3 -29.33 -11.75 -10.92
C ALA A 3 -28.33 -10.58 -10.86
N GLN A 4 -27.07 -10.88 -10.53
CA GLN A 4 -25.97 -9.92 -10.65
C GLN A 4 -25.59 -9.78 -12.12
N THR A 5 -25.96 -8.66 -12.73
CA THR A 5 -25.52 -8.29 -14.08
C THR A 5 -24.02 -7.97 -14.05
N ARG A 6 -23.20 -8.87 -14.61
CA ARG A 6 -21.77 -8.65 -14.80
C ARG A 6 -21.58 -7.71 -15.99
N THR A 7 -21.47 -6.41 -15.73
CA THR A 7 -21.10 -5.43 -16.76
C THR A 7 -19.72 -5.79 -17.32
N MET A 8 -19.68 -6.28 -18.56
CA MET A 8 -18.43 -6.45 -19.29
C MET A 8 -17.89 -5.06 -19.63
N LEU A 9 -16.73 -4.71 -19.07
CA LEU A 9 -16.02 -3.48 -19.44
C LEU A 9 -15.61 -3.59 -20.92
N ALA A 10 -16.19 -2.74 -21.77
CA ALA A 10 -15.91 -2.71 -23.21
C ALA A 10 -14.46 -2.33 -23.56
N ARG A 11 -13.69 -1.81 -22.59
CA ARG A 11 -12.29 -1.41 -22.75
C ARG A 11 -11.50 -1.65 -21.46
N SER A 12 -10.37 -2.32 -21.59
CA SER A 12 -9.43 -2.51 -20.47
C SER A 12 -8.87 -1.16 -19.99
N ARG A 13 -8.61 -1.06 -18.68
CA ARG A 13 -7.92 0.09 -18.09
C ARG A 13 -6.47 0.13 -18.60
N THR A 14 -5.96 1.33 -18.85
CA THR A 14 -4.55 1.57 -19.18
C THR A 14 -3.79 2.05 -17.95
N ILE A 15 -2.48 1.84 -17.93
CA ILE A 15 -1.61 2.41 -16.90
C ILE A 15 -1.51 3.92 -17.15
N GLU A 16 -2.01 4.74 -16.22
CA GLU A 16 -1.90 6.21 -16.29
C GLU A 16 -0.51 6.68 -15.87
N ARG A 17 0.05 6.09 -14.80
CA ARG A 17 1.31 6.52 -14.21
C ARG A 17 2.03 5.35 -13.55
N GLN A 18 3.35 5.33 -13.67
CA GLN A 18 4.23 4.50 -12.86
C GLN A 18 4.89 5.36 -11.78
N VAL A 19 4.95 4.83 -10.56
CA VAL A 19 5.60 5.49 -9.42
C VAL A 19 6.56 4.52 -8.76
N ALA A 20 7.76 4.98 -8.46
CA ALA A 20 8.71 4.23 -7.64
C ALA A 20 8.39 4.46 -6.16
N GLY A 21 8.45 3.40 -5.36
CA GLY A 21 8.37 3.52 -3.91
C GLY A 21 9.65 4.12 -3.32
N MET A 22 9.54 4.68 -2.12
CA MET A 22 10.62 5.32 -1.40
C MET A 22 11.08 4.41 -0.24
N PRO A 23 12.40 4.12 -0.10
CA PRO A 23 12.92 3.45 1.08
C PRO A 23 12.58 4.24 2.35
N THR A 24 12.13 3.56 3.40
CA THR A 24 11.68 4.17 4.66
C THR A 24 11.94 3.22 5.82
N THR A 25 11.89 3.75 7.04
CA THR A 25 11.92 2.99 8.28
C THR A 25 10.67 3.29 9.10
N ASP A 26 10.08 2.29 9.74
CA ASP A 26 8.88 2.40 10.57
C ASP A 26 8.92 1.39 11.75
N GLY A 27 7.93 1.43 12.64
CA GLY A 27 7.83 0.53 13.79
C GLY A 27 9.07 0.59 14.69
N ALA A 28 9.57 -0.57 15.10
CA ALA A 28 10.80 -0.68 15.88
C ALA A 28 12.07 -0.71 15.00
N GLY A 29 12.12 0.09 13.93
CA GLY A 29 13.26 0.17 13.02
C GLY A 29 13.15 -0.74 11.79
N VAL A 30 11.96 -1.20 11.45
CA VAL A 30 11.69 -2.03 10.27
C VAL A 30 11.91 -1.23 9.01
N ARG A 31 12.70 -1.78 8.08
CA ARG A 31 12.94 -1.20 6.76
C ARG A 31 11.87 -1.66 5.78
N LEU A 32 11.30 -0.71 5.06
CA LEU A 32 10.23 -0.95 4.08
C LEU A 32 10.36 0.00 2.89
N THR A 33 9.62 -0.28 1.83
CA THR A 33 9.44 0.65 0.72
C THR A 33 8.02 1.21 0.74
N ARG A 34 7.88 2.51 0.95
CA ARG A 34 6.58 3.20 0.95
C ARG A 34 6.21 3.64 -0.45
N VAL A 35 5.07 3.15 -0.96
CA VAL A 35 4.59 3.44 -2.31
C VAL A 35 3.57 4.57 -2.30
N LEU A 36 2.55 4.48 -1.44
CA LEU A 36 1.58 5.57 -1.26
C LEU A 36 2.16 6.64 -0.34
N THR A 37 2.60 7.73 -0.94
CA THR A 37 3.05 8.92 -0.25
C THR A 37 1.93 9.97 -0.17
N GLN A 38 2.06 10.96 0.71
CA GLN A 38 1.09 12.05 0.89
C GLN A 38 0.61 12.70 -0.43
N PRO A 39 1.48 13.01 -1.42
CA PRO A 39 1.02 13.53 -2.71
C PRO A 39 0.13 12.57 -3.51
N LEU A 40 0.28 11.26 -3.33
CA LEU A 40 -0.50 10.23 -4.03
C LEU A 40 -1.83 9.92 -3.33
N GLN A 41 -1.92 10.09 -2.00
CA GLN A 41 -3.13 9.78 -1.21
C GLN A 41 -4.38 10.49 -1.75
N ARG A 42 -4.30 11.79 -2.09
CA ARG A 42 -5.44 12.54 -2.63
C ARG A 42 -5.97 12.02 -3.97
N ARG A 43 -5.14 11.32 -4.75
CA ARG A 43 -5.53 10.78 -6.06
C ARG A 43 -6.03 9.34 -5.99
N LEU A 44 -5.74 8.65 -4.90
CA LEU A 44 -5.95 7.21 -4.77
C LEU A 44 -6.90 6.88 -3.61
N ASP A 45 -7.82 7.79 -3.28
CA ASP A 45 -8.98 7.53 -2.44
C ASP A 45 -9.68 6.23 -2.91
N PRO A 46 -9.94 5.23 -2.03
CA PRO A 46 -9.88 5.26 -0.56
C PRO A 46 -8.59 4.71 0.08
N TYR A 47 -7.51 4.54 -0.68
CA TYR A 47 -6.27 3.97 -0.17
C TYR A 47 -5.42 5.02 0.56
N LEU A 48 -5.16 4.79 1.84
CA LEU A 48 -4.38 5.71 2.68
C LEU A 48 -2.89 5.36 2.75
N MET A 49 -2.52 4.09 2.64
CA MET A 49 -1.13 3.65 2.78
C MET A 49 -0.89 2.33 2.03
N LEU A 50 0.31 2.19 1.46
CA LEU A 50 0.79 0.97 0.82
C LEU A 50 2.29 0.90 1.00
N ASP A 51 2.71 -0.10 1.77
CA ASP A 51 4.10 -0.37 2.10
C ASP A 51 4.47 -1.78 1.64
N ALA A 52 5.69 -1.94 1.14
CA ALA A 52 6.25 -3.21 0.74
C ALA A 52 7.39 -3.61 1.69
N PHE A 53 7.24 -4.78 2.31
CA PHE A 53 8.24 -5.43 3.15
C PHE A 53 8.92 -6.52 2.33
N ARG A 54 10.17 -6.30 1.92
CA ARG A 54 10.92 -7.30 1.15
C ARG A 54 12.42 -7.17 1.41
N THR A 55 12.97 -8.15 2.11
CA THR A 55 14.39 -8.27 2.40
C THR A 55 14.69 -9.69 2.87
N ASP A 56 15.85 -10.21 2.48
CA ASP A 56 16.36 -11.51 2.95
C ASP A 56 17.15 -11.37 4.26
N ARG A 57 17.41 -10.13 4.71
CA ARG A 57 18.15 -9.83 5.94
C ARG A 57 17.20 -9.74 7.12
N ARG A 58 17.37 -10.64 8.08
CA ARG A 58 16.49 -10.74 9.26
C ARG A 58 16.48 -9.45 10.08
N GLU A 59 17.63 -8.81 10.22
CA GLU A 59 17.82 -7.58 10.98
C GLU A 59 16.95 -6.42 10.47
N ASP A 60 16.55 -6.42 9.20
CA ASP A 60 15.76 -5.35 8.61
C ASP A 60 14.28 -5.38 9.03
N TYR A 61 13.76 -6.49 9.57
CA TYR A 61 12.34 -6.62 9.95
C TYR A 61 12.08 -7.25 11.32
N ILE A 62 13.08 -7.87 11.95
CA ILE A 62 12.85 -8.72 13.12
C ILE A 62 12.30 -7.97 14.33
N ALA A 63 12.62 -6.69 14.48
CA ALA A 63 12.09 -5.85 15.55
C ALA A 63 10.58 -5.60 15.40
N GLY A 64 10.06 -5.69 14.17
CA GLY A 64 8.63 -5.67 13.87
C GLY A 64 7.93 -4.36 14.24
N PHE A 65 6.62 -4.49 14.43
CA PHE A 65 5.75 -3.41 14.86
C PHE A 65 5.22 -3.76 16.26
N PRO A 66 5.70 -3.07 17.32
CA PRO A 66 5.12 -3.21 18.65
C PRO A 66 3.62 -2.90 18.65
N PRO A 67 2.85 -3.30 19.67
CA PRO A 67 1.43 -2.96 19.76
C PRO A 67 1.20 -1.46 19.55
N HIS A 68 0.40 -1.11 18.53
CA HIS A 68 0.09 0.26 18.16
C HIS A 68 -1.38 0.39 17.76
N PRO A 69 -2.05 1.49 18.12
CA PRO A 69 -3.47 1.66 17.85
C PRO A 69 -3.75 2.06 16.40
N HIS A 70 -4.99 1.82 16.00
CA HIS A 70 -5.54 2.14 14.69
C HIS A 70 -6.97 2.66 14.86
N ARG A 71 -7.35 3.74 14.17
CA ARG A 71 -8.69 4.33 14.27
C ARG A 71 -9.10 5.06 13.00
N GLY A 72 -10.32 4.79 12.50
CA GLY A 72 -11.03 5.68 11.58
C GLY A 72 -10.47 5.76 10.15
N PHE A 73 -9.86 4.68 9.67
CA PHE A 73 -9.53 4.47 8.27
C PHE A 73 -10.34 3.32 7.68
#